data_AF-A0A137QJ57-F1
#
_entry.id   AF-A0A137QJ57-F1
#
_cell.length_a   1.000
_cell.length_b   1.000
_cell.length_c   1.000
_cell.angle_alpha   90.00
_cell.angle_beta   90.00
_cell.angle_gamma   90.00
#
_symmetry.space_group_name_H-M   'P 1'
#
loop_
_entity.id
_entity.type
_entity.pdbx_description
1 polymer ?
#
loop_
_entity_poly.entity_id
_entity_poly.type
_entity_poly.pdbx_seq_one_letter_code
_entity_poly.pdbx_strand_id
1 'polypeptide(L)'
;MVPYMTFSHRSFLQDLRERPRQLRARVQEFSNTKGVDSSLVQAYNRALRALKDFRDAHMIVVTLLVVGPARRATKKATEAEHIASGPRGLKGTGGTDLVKFLKGVRDQTSRAYLQE
;
A
#
# COMPACT_ATOMS: atom_id res chain seq x y z
N MET A 1 4.53 12.97 0.32
CA MET A 1 4.93 12.51 1.68
C MET A 1 6.39 12.74 2.02
N VAL A 2 7.35 12.62 1.08
CA VAL A 2 8.78 12.84 1.40
C VAL A 2 9.05 14.15 2.15
N PRO A 3 8.48 15.32 1.76
CA PRO A 3 8.70 16.57 2.50
C PRO A 3 8.26 16.54 3.98
N TYR A 4 7.36 15.64 4.36
CA TYR A 4 6.84 15.51 5.73
C TYR A 4 7.72 14.61 6.64
N MET A 5 8.78 14.00 6.12
CA MET A 5 9.71 13.17 6.90
C MET A 5 10.87 14.01 7.46
N THR A 6 11.52 13.55 8.53
CA THR A 6 12.75 14.16 9.06
C THR A 6 13.86 14.15 8.01
N PHE A 7 14.86 15.03 8.16
CA PHE A 7 15.98 15.14 7.22
C PHE A 7 16.69 13.79 7.01
N SER A 8 17.04 13.09 8.10
CA SER A 8 17.72 11.79 8.04
C SER A 8 16.94 10.74 7.24
N HIS A 9 15.62 10.67 7.43
CA HIS A 9 14.77 9.75 6.68
C HIS A 9 14.67 10.12 5.19
N ARG A 10 14.55 11.41 4.87
CA ARG A 10 14.53 11.88 3.48
C ARG A 10 15.83 11.55 2.76
N SER A 11 16.97 11.86 3.38
CA SER A 11 18.30 11.59 2.82
C SER A 11 18.47 10.10 2.55
N PHE A 12 18.12 9.24 3.52
CA PHE A 12 18.19 7.79 3.33
C PHE A 12 17.36 7.29 2.14
N LEU A 13 16.12 7.79 1.97
CA LEU A 13 15.28 7.42 0.83
C LEU A 13 15.82 7.95 -0.50
N GLN A 14 16.45 9.13 -0.50
CA GLN A 14 17.12 9.68 -1.67
C GLN A 14 18.32 8.82 -2.06
N ASP A 15 19.16 8.44 -1.09
CA ASP A 15 20.30 7.56 -1.30
C ASP A 15 19.89 6.21 -1.93
N LEU A 16 18.80 5.61 -1.44
CA LEU A 16 18.25 4.37 -2.01
C LEU A 16 17.75 4.54 -3.46
N ARG A 17 17.29 5.74 -3.83
CA ARG A 17 16.79 6.05 -5.19
C ARG A 17 17.92 6.31 -6.17
N GLU A 18 18.94 7.06 -5.75
CA GLU A 18 20.09 7.43 -6.59
C GLU A 18 21.02 6.24 -6.84
N ARG A 19 21.08 5.30 -5.88
CA ARG A 19 21.90 4.09 -5.97
C ARG A 19 21.03 2.84 -5.87
N PRO A 20 20.17 2.59 -6.87
CA PRO A 20 19.20 1.50 -6.79
C PRO A 20 19.94 0.17 -6.82
N ARG A 21 19.95 -0.52 -5.67
CA ARG A 21 20.32 -1.93 -5.64
C ARG A 21 19.19 -2.66 -6.35
N GLN A 22 19.45 -3.20 -7.55
CA GLN A 22 18.47 -3.92 -8.38
C GLN A 22 18.07 -5.27 -7.76
N LEU A 23 17.67 -5.26 -6.49
CA LEU A 23 17.47 -6.44 -5.64
C LEU A 23 16.45 -7.39 -6.26
N ARG A 24 15.29 -6.86 -6.69
CA ARG A 24 14.27 -7.68 -7.35
C ARG A 24 14.81 -8.37 -8.61
N ALA A 25 15.52 -7.63 -9.47
CA ALA A 25 16.06 -8.18 -10.71
C ALA A 25 17.09 -9.29 -10.43
N ARG A 26 17.98 -9.08 -9.44
CA ARG A 26 18.96 -10.08 -9.03
C ARG A 26 18.33 -11.34 -8.45
N VAL A 27 17.30 -11.20 -7.62
CA VAL A 27 16.58 -12.36 -7.08
C VAL A 27 15.77 -13.07 -8.18
N GLN A 28 15.20 -12.35 -9.15
CA GLN A 28 14.54 -12.94 -10.32
C GLN A 28 15.52 -13.73 -11.19
N GLU A 29 16.70 -13.19 -11.48
CA GLU A 29 17.77 -13.88 -12.20
C GLU A 29 18.18 -15.17 -11.48
N PHE A 30 18.30 -15.11 -10.15
CA PHE A 30 18.56 -16.28 -9.33
C PHE A 30 17.41 -17.30 -9.37
N SER A 31 16.17 -16.83 -9.34
CA SER A 31 14.98 -17.68 -9.49
C SER A 31 14.97 -18.44 -10.80
N ASN A 32 15.36 -17.78 -11.90
CA ASN A 32 15.41 -18.39 -13.24
C ASN A 32 16.49 -19.48 -13.35
N THR A 33 17.54 -19.42 -12.52
CA THR A 33 18.68 -20.35 -12.57
C THR A 33 18.61 -21.47 -11.54
N LYS A 34 18.06 -21.20 -10.34
CA LYS A 34 18.02 -22.12 -9.20
C LYS A 34 16.62 -22.56 -8.80
N GLY A 35 15.59 -22.01 -9.44
CA GLY A 35 14.20 -22.27 -9.09
C GLY A 35 13.69 -21.42 -7.94
N VAL A 36 12.37 -21.42 -7.81
CA VAL A 36 11.60 -20.60 -6.86
C VAL A 36 11.71 -21.10 -5.43
N ASP A 37 11.97 -22.40 -5.26
CA ASP A 37 12.17 -23.02 -3.95
C ASP A 37 13.53 -22.69 -3.32
N SER A 38 14.38 -21.94 -4.01
CA SER A 38 15.65 -21.52 -3.43
C SER A 38 15.45 -20.64 -2.20
N SER A 39 16.30 -20.82 -1.20
CA SER A 39 16.21 -20.09 0.08
C SER A 39 16.21 -18.56 -0.10
N LEU A 40 16.92 -18.05 -1.11
CA LEU A 40 16.97 -16.63 -1.44
C LEU A 40 15.61 -16.10 -1.93
N VAL A 41 14.96 -16.81 -2.87
CA VAL A 41 13.64 -16.42 -3.41
C VAL A 41 12.59 -16.52 -2.31
N GLN A 42 12.62 -17.58 -1.50
CA GLN A 42 11.72 -17.73 -0.36
C GLN A 42 11.89 -16.61 0.67
N ALA A 43 13.12 -16.20 0.99
CA ALA A 43 13.38 -15.10 1.92
C ALA A 43 12.84 -13.76 1.37
N TYR A 44 13.04 -13.49 0.08
CA TYR A 44 12.49 -12.32 -0.59
C TYR A 44 10.95 -12.31 -0.55
N ASN A 45 10.31 -13.40 -0.93
CA ASN A 45 8.85 -13.54 -0.91
C ASN A 45 8.26 -13.44 0.51
N ARG A 46 8.98 -13.94 1.53
CA ARG A 46 8.58 -13.81 2.94
C ARG A 46 8.55 -12.35 3.38
N ALA A 47 9.54 -11.54 2.98
CA ALA A 47 9.55 -10.11 3.28
C ALA A 47 8.37 -9.37 2.60
N LEU A 48 8.05 -9.71 1.35
CA LEU A 48 6.88 -9.17 0.66
C LEU A 48 5.55 -9.61 1.30
N ARG A 49 5.49 -10.83 1.84
CA ARG A 49 4.34 -11.33 2.61
C ARG A 49 4.09 -10.53 3.85
N ALA A 50 5.11 -10.32 4.68
CA ALA A 50 4.98 -9.47 5.87
C ALA A 50 4.46 -8.06 5.51
N LEU A 51 4.95 -7.48 4.40
CA LEU A 51 4.48 -6.17 3.94
C LEU A 51 3.03 -6.19 3.42
N LYS A 52 2.62 -7.26 2.73
CA LYS A 52 1.24 -7.45 2.28
C LYS A 52 0.30 -7.60 3.46
N ASP A 53 0.64 -8.43 4.43
CA ASP A 53 -0.18 -8.70 5.61
C ASP A 53 -0.39 -7.42 6.43
N PHE A 54 0.66 -6.61 6.58
CA PHE A 54 0.55 -5.27 7.18
C PHE A 54 -0.45 -4.37 6.41
N ARG A 55 -0.40 -4.38 5.07
CA ARG A 55 -1.31 -3.58 4.23
C ARG A 55 -2.75 -4.09 4.28
N ASP A 56 -2.95 -5.40 4.38
CA ASP A 56 -4.27 -6.01 4.55
C ASP A 56 -4.88 -5.65 5.91
N ALA A 57 -4.09 -5.72 6.99
CA ALA A 57 -4.52 -5.26 8.31
C ALA A 57 -4.87 -3.75 8.28
N HIS A 58 -4.06 -2.93 7.62
CA HIS A 58 -4.33 -1.50 7.47
C HIS A 58 -5.64 -1.23 6.69
N MET A 59 -5.96 -2.03 5.66
CA MET A 59 -7.25 -1.95 4.95
C MET A 59 -8.44 -2.24 5.87
N ILE A 60 -8.32 -3.22 6.76
CA ILE A 60 -9.35 -3.53 7.76
C ILE A 60 -9.53 -2.33 8.70
N VAL A 61 -8.45 -1.81 9.27
CA VAL A 61 -8.47 -0.65 10.18
C VAL A 61 -9.14 0.55 9.51
N VAL A 62 -8.76 0.90 8.28
CA VAL A 62 -9.33 2.05 7.56
C VAL A 62 -10.81 1.82 7.23
N THR A 63 -11.20 0.59 6.91
CA THR A 63 -12.60 0.25 6.65
C THR A 63 -13.46 0.46 7.90
N LEU A 64 -12.99 -0.01 9.04
CA LEU A 64 -13.72 0.06 10.31
C LEU A 64 -13.77 1.46 10.91
N LEU A 65 -12.64 2.19 10.87
CA LEU A 65 -12.47 3.45 11.61
C LEU A 65 -12.68 4.71 10.76
N VAL A 66 -12.62 4.61 9.43
CA VAL A 66 -12.75 5.78 8.55
C VAL A 66 -13.92 5.60 7.60
N VAL A 67 -13.92 4.54 6.78
CA VAL A 67 -14.94 4.36 5.74
C VAL A 67 -16.33 4.13 6.33
N GLY A 68 -16.45 3.20 7.29
CA GLY A 68 -17.71 2.89 7.95
C GLY A 68 -18.33 4.11 8.64
N PRO A 69 -17.61 4.81 9.53
CA PRO A 69 -18.09 6.02 10.18
C PRO A 69 -18.45 7.14 9.20
N ALA A 70 -17.61 7.41 8.19
CA ALA A 70 -17.87 8.46 7.21
C ALA A 70 -19.17 8.20 6.44
N ARG A 71 -19.40 6.95 5.98
CA ARG A 71 -20.64 6.58 5.27
C ARG A 71 -21.88 6.74 6.14
N ARG A 72 -21.82 6.34 7.42
CA ARG A 72 -22.94 6.52 8.36
C ARG A 72 -23.24 8.00 8.60
N ALA A 73 -22.21 8.84 8.73
CA ALA A 73 -22.37 10.28 8.88
C ALA A 73 -23.00 10.92 7.63
N THR A 74 -22.52 10.57 6.43
CA THR A 74 -23.11 11.03 5.18
C THR A 74 -24.58 10.63 5.05
N LYS A 75 -24.92 9.37 5.36
CA LYS A 75 -26.30 8.89 5.33
C LYS A 75 -27.22 9.69 6.26
N LYS A 76 -26.80 9.93 7.50
CA LYS A 76 -27.55 10.77 8.46
C LYS A 76 -27.75 12.20 7.94
N ALA A 77 -26.71 12.80 7.36
CA ALA A 77 -26.80 14.16 6.82
C ALA A 77 -27.76 14.24 5.63
N THR A 78 -27.72 13.28 4.70
CA THR A 78 -28.63 13.24 3.55
C THR A 78 -30.09 13.02 3.94
N GLU A 79 -30.34 12.23 5.00
CA GLU A 79 -31.68 12.00 5.54
C GLU A 79 -32.24 13.26 6.24
N ALA A 80 -31.39 14.06 6.89
CA ALA A 80 -31.79 15.29 7.57
C ALA A 80 -32.02 16.47 6.60
N GLU A 81 -31.25 16.56 5.52
CA GLU A 81 -31.25 17.74 4.63
C GLU A 81 -32.11 17.57 3.36
N HIS A 82 -32.64 16.37 3.04
CA HIS A 82 -33.34 16.08 1.77
C HIS A 82 -32.53 16.44 0.50
N ILE A 83 -31.22 16.67 0.63
CA ILE A 83 -30.32 16.99 -0.49
C ILE A 83 -29.74 15.70 -1.04
N ALA A 84 -29.98 15.44 -2.32
CA ALA A 84 -29.32 14.38 -3.08
C ALA A 84 -27.84 14.74 -3.34
N SER A 85 -26.99 14.64 -2.32
CA SER A 85 -25.55 14.74 -2.54
C SER A 85 -25.02 13.41 -3.08
N GLY A 86 -24.61 13.40 -4.36
CA GLY A 86 -24.01 12.22 -5.00
C GLY A 86 -22.75 11.74 -4.27
N PRO A 87 -22.30 10.48 -4.49
CA PRO A 87 -21.23 9.87 -3.72
C PRO A 87 -19.91 10.61 -3.95
N ARG A 88 -19.58 11.56 -3.07
CA ARG A 88 -18.24 12.15 -3.02
C ARG A 88 -17.26 11.07 -2.57
N GLY A 89 -16.25 10.80 -3.40
CA GLY A 89 -15.19 9.85 -3.07
C GLY A 89 -14.53 10.23 -1.75
N LEU A 90 -14.40 9.27 -0.85
CA LEU A 90 -13.82 9.50 0.47
C LEU A 90 -12.32 9.82 0.33
N LYS A 91 -11.96 11.08 0.59
CA LYS A 91 -10.57 11.50 0.58
C LYS A 91 -9.92 11.20 1.93
N GLY A 92 -8.70 10.68 1.90
CA GLY A 92 -7.85 10.59 3.08
C GLY A 92 -7.31 11.96 3.47
N THR A 93 -6.75 12.09 4.67
CA THR A 93 -6.11 13.33 5.15
C THR A 93 -4.88 13.72 4.31
N GLY A 94 -4.28 12.76 3.61
CA GLY A 94 -3.24 13.00 2.60
C GLY A 94 -3.76 13.52 1.25
N GLY A 95 -5.07 13.79 1.12
CA GLY A 95 -5.70 14.37 -0.08
C GLY A 95 -6.01 13.38 -1.21
N THR A 96 -5.62 12.11 -1.08
CA THR A 96 -5.87 11.05 -2.07
C THR A 96 -7.25 10.41 -1.90
N ASP A 97 -7.76 9.80 -2.97
CA ASP A 97 -8.88 8.86 -2.86
C ASP A 97 -8.42 7.67 -2.00
N LEU A 98 -8.94 7.59 -0.78
CA LEU A 98 -8.41 6.75 0.28
C LEU A 98 -8.40 5.27 -0.13
N VAL A 99 -9.52 4.79 -0.64
CA VAL A 99 -9.72 3.37 -0.96
C VAL A 99 -8.91 3.00 -2.20
N LYS A 100 -8.92 3.84 -3.24
CA LYS A 100 -8.13 3.57 -4.46
C LYS A 100 -6.64 3.57 -4.17
N PHE A 101 -6.16 4.53 -3.37
CA PHE A 101 -4.75 4.62 -3.00
C PHE A 101 -4.28 3.38 -2.24
N LEU A 102 -4.98 2.99 -1.17
CA LEU A 102 -4.58 1.84 -0.35
C LEU A 102 -4.62 0.52 -1.13
N LYS A 103 -5.66 0.31 -1.96
CA LYS A 103 -5.74 -0.85 -2.85
C LYS A 103 -4.57 -0.87 -3.85
N GLY A 104 -4.30 0.26 -4.51
CA GLY A 104 -3.20 0.36 -5.48
C GLY A 104 -1.85 0.00 -4.87
N VAL A 105 -1.57 0.47 -3.65
CA VAL A 105 -0.34 0.15 -2.92
C VAL A 105 -0.30 -1.34 -2.55
N ARG A 106 -1.38 -1.92 -2.02
CA ARG A 106 -1.44 -3.37 -1.72
C ARG A 106 -1.20 -4.22 -2.97
N ASP A 107 -1.87 -3.89 -4.07
CA ASP A 107 -1.80 -4.66 -5.31
C ASP A 107 -0.41 -4.55 -5.94
N GLN A 108 0.26 -3.40 -5.84
CA GLN A 108 1.66 -3.25 -6.23
C GLN A 108 2.60 -4.17 -5.45
N THR A 109 2.40 -4.35 -4.14
CA THR A 109 3.19 -5.34 -3.36
C THR A 109 2.89 -6.76 -3.81
N SER A 110 1.64 -7.07 -4.10
CA SER A 110 1.25 -8.42 -4.56
C SER A 110 1.86 -8.74 -5.92
N ARG A 111 1.98 -7.76 -6.82
CA ARG A 111 2.67 -7.91 -8.11
C ARG A 111 4.19 -8.05 -7.99
N ALA A 112 4.77 -7.70 -6.84
CA ALA A 112 6.21 -7.79 -6.63
C ALA A 112 6.68 -9.19 -6.25
N TYR A 113 5.78 -10.15 -5.99
CA TYR A 113 6.16 -11.53 -5.73
C TYR A 113 6.89 -12.14 -6.92
N LEU A 114 7.81 -13.06 -6.61
CA LEU A 114 8.37 -13.98 -7.58
C LEU A 114 7.52 -15.26 -7.51
N GLN A 115 6.80 -15.57 -8.59
CA GLN A 115 5.96 -16.77 -8.65
C GLN A 115 6.81 -18.03 -8.79
N GLU A 116 6.23 -19.18 -8.42
CA GLU A 116 6.46 -20.45 -9.13
C GLU A 116 6.15 -20.31 -10.63
#